data_AF-A0A846TJQ3-F1
#
_entry.id   AF-A0A846TJQ3-F1
#
_cell.length_a   1.000
_cell.length_b   1.000
_cell.length_c   1.000
_cell.angle_alpha   90.00
_cell.angle_beta   90.00
_cell.angle_gamma   90.00
#
_symmetry.space_group_name_H-M   'P 1'
#
loop_
_entity.id
_entity.type
_entity.pdbx_description
1 polymer ?
#
loop_
_entity_poly.entity_id
_entity_poly.type
_entity_poly.pdbx_seq_one_letter_code
_entity_poly.pdbx_strand_id
1 'polypeptide(L)'
;MSLRTELGATDKVADQHEIPTGTTVVRDLPPDTHNTWEQRVEAVVAVAREHADDVDRQGRFPHEAIGECRRQRIFGAVVPQARGGRAVSIVELCALIEELGRVCGSTAAIVAMHFSQELCLTRHVDLEQESALTAVTERVAAEQWLLASSTTEKNIGGDTRTSSCAVVENGDGTVTVCKSAPVISYARYADAILVTARRHPEAPSSEQVLVVAPKSALKLDRTTPWDALGLRGTMSEGFELEATVSADHVLPVDFATISSHTMLPASHTLWASSWLGLASAAGDLARKFVQKKARATPGELPPGALRLAELEIELQRMTDVVRVNVRRFADQADDVSVLGSMPFAIAMNTLKVSTSELVRQIVGDAMVIVGIASYSNTGPWSLARPLRDAMGPSLQVNNDRILKNTATLQMVSRGRR
;
A
#
# COMPACT_ATOMS: atom_id res chain seq x y z
N MET A 1 54.18 -4.01 22.12
CA MET A 1 53.23 -4.16 23.25
C MET A 1 52.14 -3.10 23.09
N SER A 2 51.24 -3.20 22.12
CA SER A 2 49.95 -3.93 22.15
C SER A 2 49.26 -3.90 23.51
N LEU A 3 48.38 -2.91 23.69
CA LEU A 3 47.29 -2.94 24.67
C LEU A 3 46.01 -3.15 23.85
N ARG A 4 45.49 -4.38 23.93
CA ARG A 4 44.17 -4.76 23.41
C ARG A 4 43.11 -4.23 24.35
N THR A 5 42.17 -3.46 23.82
CA THR A 5 40.92 -3.10 24.48
C THR A 5 39.95 -4.27 24.31
N GLU A 6 39.56 -4.89 25.43
CA GLU A 6 38.45 -5.85 25.48
C GLU A 6 37.13 -5.10 25.28
N LEU A 7 36.49 -5.30 24.12
CA LEU A 7 35.09 -4.98 23.93
C LEU A 7 34.28 -6.22 24.33
N GLY A 8 33.59 -6.08 25.46
CA GLY A 8 32.66 -7.07 26.00
C GLY A 8 31.51 -7.37 25.03
N ALA A 9 31.06 -8.61 25.13
CA ALA A 9 30.06 -9.25 24.29
C ALA A 9 28.79 -8.42 24.13
N THR A 10 28.35 -8.27 22.88
CA THR A 10 26.99 -7.85 22.56
C THR A 10 26.05 -9.04 22.81
N ASP A 11 25.17 -8.89 23.79
CA ASP A 11 24.03 -9.78 23.99
C ASP A 11 23.21 -9.83 22.70
N LYS A 12 23.22 -11.00 22.05
CA LYS A 12 22.26 -11.34 21.01
C LYS A 12 20.90 -11.40 21.66
N VAL A 13 20.11 -10.33 21.51
CA VAL A 13 18.66 -10.41 21.71
C VAL A 13 18.14 -11.43 20.69
N ALA A 14 17.82 -12.62 21.16
CA ALA A 14 17.15 -13.64 20.37
C ALA A 14 15.75 -13.14 20.03
N ASP A 15 15.55 -12.67 18.80
CA ASP A 15 14.25 -12.34 18.24
C ASP A 15 13.49 -13.66 17.98
N GLN A 16 12.78 -14.15 19.00
CA GLN A 16 11.99 -15.40 18.98
C GLN A 16 10.64 -15.24 18.27
N HIS A 17 10.59 -14.52 17.15
CA HIS A 17 9.45 -14.58 16.25
C HIS A 17 9.88 -15.42 15.05
N GLU A 18 9.85 -16.74 15.23
CA GLU A 18 9.96 -17.71 14.14
C GLU A 18 9.08 -17.24 12.97
N ILE A 19 9.64 -17.29 11.75
CA ILE A 19 8.84 -17.24 10.53
C ILE A 19 7.77 -18.33 10.72
N PRO A 20 6.46 -18.04 10.62
CA PRO A 20 5.46 -19.08 10.66
C PRO A 20 5.77 -20.08 9.54
N THR A 21 6.41 -21.19 9.90
CA THR A 21 6.76 -22.31 9.01
C THR A 21 5.53 -23.16 8.72
N GLY A 22 4.45 -22.94 9.46
CA GLY A 22 3.13 -23.48 9.18
C GLY A 22 2.46 -22.71 8.04
N THR A 23 2.18 -23.40 6.94
CA THR A 23 1.17 -22.97 5.98
C THR A 23 -0.15 -22.88 6.75
N THR A 24 -0.53 -21.69 7.22
CA THR A 24 -1.93 -21.44 7.56
C THR A 24 -2.64 -21.26 6.23
N VAL A 25 -2.76 -22.34 5.45
CA VAL A 25 -3.85 -22.42 4.49
C VAL A 25 -5.08 -22.34 5.37
N VAL A 26 -5.79 -21.21 5.33
CA VAL A 26 -7.09 -21.09 5.99
C VAL A 26 -8.04 -21.99 5.20
N ARG A 27 -7.98 -23.31 5.47
CA ARG A 27 -8.71 -24.33 4.72
C ARG A 27 -10.22 -24.26 4.96
N ASP A 28 -10.63 -23.59 6.03
CA ASP A 28 -12.02 -23.32 6.36
C ASP A 28 -12.17 -21.85 6.75
N LEU A 29 -12.33 -20.97 5.75
CA LEU A 29 -12.78 -19.61 6.02
C LEU A 29 -14.20 -19.70 6.61
N PRO A 30 -14.50 -18.98 7.72
CA PRO A 30 -15.85 -18.94 8.26
C PRO A 30 -16.86 -18.53 7.18
N PRO A 31 -18.11 -19.03 7.25
CA PRO A 31 -19.14 -18.63 6.32
C PRO A 31 -19.34 -17.11 6.37
N ASP A 32 -19.70 -16.57 5.23
CA ASP A 32 -19.91 -15.15 5.00
C ASP A 32 -20.87 -14.55 6.04
N THR A 33 -20.40 -13.60 6.86
CA THR A 33 -21.18 -13.13 8.02
C THR A 33 -22.00 -11.86 7.76
N HIS A 34 -21.77 -11.15 6.66
CA HIS A 34 -22.44 -9.88 6.35
C HIS A 34 -22.94 -9.84 4.91
N ASN A 35 -24.09 -9.21 4.67
CA ASN A 35 -24.78 -9.31 3.38
C ASN A 35 -24.42 -8.18 2.40
N THR A 36 -23.93 -7.04 2.88
CA THR A 36 -23.56 -5.90 2.03
C THR A 36 -22.08 -5.56 2.11
N TRP A 37 -21.57 -4.80 1.14
CA TRP A 37 -20.19 -4.32 1.14
C TRP A 37 -19.92 -3.40 2.34
N GLU A 38 -20.85 -2.51 2.65
CA GLU A 38 -20.74 -1.54 3.74
C GLU A 38 -20.60 -2.23 5.10
N GLN A 39 -21.38 -3.28 5.35
CA GLN A 39 -21.31 -4.05 6.60
C GLN A 39 -19.94 -4.74 6.78
N ARG A 40 -19.35 -5.23 5.67
CA ARG A 40 -17.99 -5.83 5.69
C ARG A 40 -16.95 -4.79 6.01
N VAL A 41 -17.03 -3.62 5.36
CA VAL A 41 -16.13 -2.49 5.59
C VAL A 41 -16.22 -2.06 7.05
N GLU A 42 -17.43 -1.88 7.59
CA GLU A 42 -17.65 -1.49 8.99
C GLU A 42 -17.01 -2.49 9.97
N ALA A 43 -17.19 -3.80 9.73
CA ALA A 43 -16.60 -4.84 10.58
C ALA A 43 -15.06 -4.79 10.59
N VAL A 44 -14.43 -4.64 9.42
CA VAL A 44 -12.96 -4.54 9.32
C VAL A 44 -12.46 -3.26 9.98
N VAL A 45 -13.13 -2.12 9.76
CA VAL A 45 -12.75 -0.82 10.34
C VAL A 45 -12.88 -0.85 11.86
N ALA A 46 -13.89 -1.53 12.41
CA ALA A 46 -14.03 -1.70 13.85
C ALA A 46 -12.85 -2.46 14.46
N VAL A 47 -12.48 -3.62 13.87
CA VAL A 47 -11.32 -4.41 14.33
C VAL A 47 -10.01 -3.65 14.14
N ALA A 48 -9.83 -2.97 13.01
CA ALA A 48 -8.64 -2.17 12.77
C ALA A 48 -8.49 -1.04 13.79
N ARG A 49 -9.59 -0.37 14.17
CA ARG A 49 -9.60 0.70 15.19
C ARG A 49 -9.21 0.17 16.57
N GLU A 50 -9.74 -0.99 16.96
CA GLU A 50 -9.48 -1.59 18.27
C GLU A 50 -7.99 -1.91 18.46
N HIS A 51 -7.33 -2.45 17.42
CA HIS A 51 -5.94 -2.92 17.53
C HIS A 51 -4.88 -1.92 17.05
N ALA A 52 -5.27 -0.77 16.49
CA ALA A 52 -4.34 0.16 15.87
C ALA A 52 -3.20 0.62 16.81
N ASP A 53 -3.52 0.91 18.08
CA ASP A 53 -2.55 1.41 19.06
C ASP A 53 -1.53 0.33 19.43
N ASP A 54 -1.99 -0.92 19.54
CA ASP A 54 -1.13 -2.05 19.85
C ASP A 54 -0.20 -2.39 18.68
N VAL A 55 -0.73 -2.41 17.45
CA VAL A 55 0.02 -2.62 16.21
C VAL A 55 1.18 -1.64 16.08
N ASP A 56 0.92 -0.36 16.31
CA ASP A 56 1.93 0.70 16.20
C ASP A 56 2.98 0.60 17.32
N ARG A 57 2.54 0.46 18.57
CA ARG A 57 3.41 0.41 19.74
C ARG A 57 4.35 -0.80 19.71
N GLN A 58 3.84 -1.96 19.32
CA GLN A 58 4.64 -3.19 19.22
C GLN A 58 5.42 -3.28 17.90
N GLY A 59 5.07 -2.46 16.90
CA GLY A 59 5.63 -2.58 15.55
C GLY A 59 5.41 -3.97 14.95
N ARG A 60 4.18 -4.47 15.04
CA ARG A 60 3.80 -5.82 14.60
C ARG A 60 2.81 -5.78 13.45
N PHE A 61 2.70 -6.88 12.70
CA PHE A 61 1.68 -7.02 11.67
C PHE A 61 0.25 -6.96 12.29
N PRO A 62 -0.71 -6.27 11.64
CA PRO A 62 -2.10 -6.17 12.11
C PRO A 62 -2.89 -7.45 11.80
N HIS A 63 -2.51 -8.56 12.45
CA HIS A 63 -3.12 -9.89 12.26
C HIS A 63 -4.65 -9.87 12.39
N GLU A 64 -5.18 -9.12 13.33
CA GLU A 64 -6.60 -9.06 13.64
C GLU A 64 -7.38 -8.41 12.50
N ALA A 65 -6.95 -7.23 12.04
CA ALA A 65 -7.61 -6.53 10.95
C ALA A 65 -7.48 -7.26 9.60
N ILE A 66 -6.31 -7.85 9.33
CA ILE A 66 -6.09 -8.62 8.10
C ILE A 66 -6.84 -9.97 8.14
N GLY A 67 -6.94 -10.60 9.31
CA GLY A 67 -7.79 -11.77 9.52
C GLY A 67 -9.27 -11.43 9.30
N GLU A 68 -9.71 -10.26 9.77
CA GLU A 68 -11.06 -9.76 9.54
C GLU A 68 -11.31 -9.46 8.06
N CYS A 69 -10.34 -8.90 7.32
CA CYS A 69 -10.44 -8.77 5.86
C CYS A 69 -10.71 -10.12 5.18
N ARG A 70 -10.00 -11.18 5.58
CA ARG A 70 -10.21 -12.53 5.03
C ARG A 70 -11.60 -13.06 5.39
N ARG A 71 -12.01 -12.94 6.66
CA ARG A 71 -13.34 -13.37 7.13
C ARG A 71 -14.48 -12.67 6.40
N GLN A 72 -14.31 -11.38 6.14
CA GLN A 72 -15.28 -10.55 5.42
C GLN A 72 -15.16 -10.63 3.91
N ARG A 73 -14.31 -11.52 3.39
CA ARG A 73 -14.10 -11.72 1.95
C ARG A 73 -13.74 -10.42 1.21
N ILE A 74 -12.86 -9.62 1.82
CA ILE A 74 -12.36 -8.35 1.26
C ILE A 74 -11.31 -8.60 0.18
N PHE A 75 -10.44 -9.60 0.34
CA PHE A 75 -9.43 -9.92 -0.66
C PHE A 75 -10.07 -10.69 -1.82
N GLY A 76 -9.64 -10.44 -3.05
CA GLY A 76 -10.31 -11.00 -4.22
C GLY A 76 -11.64 -10.31 -4.55
N ALA A 77 -11.94 -9.17 -3.91
CA ALA A 77 -13.19 -8.47 -4.13
C ALA A 77 -13.28 -7.83 -5.53
N VAL A 78 -12.17 -7.50 -6.19
CA VAL A 78 -12.20 -6.95 -7.56
C VAL A 78 -12.30 -8.02 -8.63
N VAL A 79 -12.01 -9.28 -8.29
CA VAL A 79 -12.20 -10.42 -9.20
C VAL A 79 -13.67 -10.48 -9.65
N PRO A 80 -13.96 -10.77 -10.93
CA PRO A 80 -15.33 -10.88 -11.42
C PRO A 80 -16.15 -11.90 -10.64
N GLN A 81 -17.46 -11.63 -10.49
CA GLN A 81 -18.36 -12.54 -9.77
C GLN A 81 -18.40 -13.95 -10.37
N ALA A 82 -18.30 -14.05 -11.70
CA ALA A 82 -18.24 -15.34 -12.42
C ALA A 82 -17.00 -16.18 -12.04
N ARG A 83 -15.97 -15.57 -11.45
CA ARG A 83 -14.70 -16.19 -11.02
C ARG A 83 -14.56 -16.22 -9.49
N GLY A 84 -15.69 -16.10 -8.77
CA GLY A 84 -15.75 -16.23 -7.30
C GLY A 84 -15.46 -14.96 -6.50
N GLY A 85 -15.24 -13.83 -7.18
CA GLY A 85 -15.08 -12.52 -6.54
C GLY A 85 -16.40 -11.75 -6.38
N ARG A 86 -16.30 -10.42 -6.27
CA ARG A 86 -17.45 -9.51 -6.03
C ARG A 86 -17.57 -8.37 -7.03
N ALA A 87 -16.62 -8.23 -7.96
CA ALA A 87 -16.55 -7.11 -8.91
C ALA A 87 -16.64 -5.72 -8.24
N VAL A 88 -16.05 -5.56 -7.03
CA VAL A 88 -16.00 -4.29 -6.31
C VAL A 88 -15.23 -3.26 -7.15
N SER A 89 -15.80 -2.07 -7.29
CA SER A 89 -15.20 -1.00 -8.08
C SER A 89 -14.03 -0.32 -7.37
N ILE A 90 -13.15 0.32 -8.14
CA ILE A 90 -12.06 1.14 -7.59
C ILE A 90 -12.56 2.26 -6.66
N VAL A 91 -13.78 2.78 -6.91
CA VAL A 91 -14.41 3.81 -6.08
C VAL A 91 -14.73 3.25 -4.69
N GLU A 92 -15.33 2.05 -4.64
CA GLU A 92 -15.66 1.35 -3.40
C GLU A 92 -14.40 0.91 -2.63
N LEU A 93 -13.34 0.49 -3.34
CA LEU A 93 -12.05 0.20 -2.73
C LEU A 93 -11.42 1.44 -2.09
N CYS A 94 -11.43 2.57 -2.79
CA CYS A 94 -10.91 3.83 -2.26
C CYS A 94 -11.68 4.27 -1.01
N ALA A 95 -13.00 4.08 -0.98
CA ALA A 95 -13.82 4.35 0.20
C ALA A 95 -13.46 3.44 1.40
N LEU A 96 -13.31 2.12 1.18
CA LEU A 96 -12.82 1.19 2.21
C LEU A 96 -11.47 1.65 2.78
N ILE A 97 -10.52 1.98 1.91
CA ILE A 97 -9.16 2.35 2.33
C ILE A 97 -9.14 3.67 3.07
N GLU A 98 -9.97 4.64 2.70
CA GLU A 98 -10.14 5.87 3.47
C GLU A 98 -10.63 5.59 4.89
N GLU A 99 -11.66 4.75 5.06
CA GLU A 99 -12.17 4.39 6.37
C GLU A 99 -11.13 3.65 7.22
N LEU A 100 -10.33 2.78 6.60
CA LEU A 100 -9.18 2.17 7.27
C LEU A 100 -8.11 3.21 7.63
N GLY A 101 -7.84 4.17 6.74
CA GLY A 101 -6.87 5.25 6.93
C GLY A 101 -7.22 6.15 8.11
N ARG A 102 -8.51 6.34 8.37
CA ARG A 102 -9.00 7.08 9.55
C ARG A 102 -8.63 6.41 10.88
N VAL A 103 -8.35 5.11 10.89
CA VAL A 103 -8.20 4.34 12.13
C VAL A 103 -6.83 3.70 12.29
N CYS A 104 -6.24 3.16 11.23
CA CYS A 104 -4.94 2.49 11.24
C CYS A 104 -4.23 2.67 9.89
N GLY A 105 -3.21 3.53 9.85
CA GLY A 105 -2.42 3.77 8.63
C GLY A 105 -1.72 2.52 8.10
N SER A 106 -1.26 1.63 8.99
CA SER A 106 -0.60 0.38 8.59
C SER A 106 -1.56 -0.58 7.88
N THR A 107 -2.75 -0.84 8.45
CA THR A 107 -3.77 -1.70 7.82
C THR A 107 -4.22 -1.11 6.48
N ALA A 108 -4.50 0.20 6.43
CA ALA A 108 -4.91 0.88 5.20
C ALA A 108 -3.84 0.74 4.09
N ALA A 109 -2.56 0.91 4.44
CA ALA A 109 -1.46 0.78 3.49
C ALA A 109 -1.31 -0.67 2.97
N ILE A 110 -1.43 -1.69 3.84
CA ILE A 110 -1.38 -3.11 3.44
C ILE A 110 -2.51 -3.42 2.46
N VAL A 111 -3.75 -3.02 2.80
CA VAL A 111 -4.93 -3.27 1.96
C VAL A 111 -4.84 -2.52 0.62
N ALA A 112 -4.34 -1.28 0.62
CA ALA A 112 -4.07 -0.54 -0.61
C ALA A 112 -3.04 -1.25 -1.52
N MET A 113 -1.91 -1.67 -0.95
CA MET A 113 -0.86 -2.36 -1.71
C MET A 113 -1.34 -3.71 -2.28
N HIS A 114 -2.17 -4.43 -1.52
CA HIS A 114 -2.82 -5.65 -2.00
C HIS A 114 -3.70 -5.38 -3.23
N PHE A 115 -4.62 -4.41 -3.15
CA PHE A 115 -5.54 -4.14 -4.26
C PHE A 115 -4.81 -3.60 -5.50
N SER A 116 -3.69 -2.89 -5.35
CA SER A 116 -2.83 -2.56 -6.49
C SER A 116 -2.36 -3.81 -7.26
N GLN A 117 -2.03 -4.91 -6.55
CA GLN A 117 -1.61 -6.17 -7.19
C GLN A 117 -2.81 -6.95 -7.72
N GLU A 118 -3.91 -7.02 -6.96
CA GLU A 118 -5.11 -7.74 -7.36
C GLU A 118 -5.72 -7.17 -8.65
N LEU A 119 -5.74 -5.83 -8.78
CA LEU A 119 -6.16 -5.16 -10.02
C LEU A 119 -5.23 -5.48 -11.20
N CYS A 120 -3.93 -5.65 -10.97
CA CYS A 120 -3.00 -6.06 -12.03
C CYS A 120 -3.32 -7.47 -12.52
N LEU A 121 -3.60 -8.42 -11.62
CA LEU A 121 -4.03 -9.76 -12.01
C LEU A 121 -5.34 -9.72 -12.77
N THR A 122 -6.36 -9.10 -12.17
CA THR A 122 -7.73 -9.08 -12.71
C THR A 122 -7.83 -8.43 -14.09
N ARG A 123 -6.95 -7.47 -14.41
CA ARG A 123 -7.01 -6.71 -15.67
C ARG A 123 -6.06 -7.21 -16.76
N HIS A 124 -5.02 -7.96 -16.41
CA HIS A 124 -3.98 -8.38 -17.36
C HIS A 124 -3.83 -9.90 -17.49
N VAL A 125 -4.57 -10.68 -16.70
CA VAL A 125 -4.73 -12.12 -16.90
C VAL A 125 -5.99 -12.35 -17.74
N ASP A 126 -5.87 -13.19 -18.78
CA ASP A 126 -7.04 -13.65 -19.54
C ASP A 126 -7.80 -14.69 -18.71
N LEU A 127 -8.81 -14.23 -17.97
CA LEU A 127 -9.62 -15.07 -17.09
C LEU A 127 -10.55 -16.03 -17.85
N GLU A 128 -10.65 -15.93 -19.17
CA GLU A 128 -11.38 -16.91 -19.99
C GLU A 128 -10.52 -18.12 -20.36
N GLN A 129 -9.19 -18.02 -20.20
CA GLN A 129 -8.26 -19.12 -20.41
C GLN A 129 -7.92 -19.82 -19.09
N GLU A 130 -7.94 -21.15 -19.11
CA GLU A 130 -7.42 -21.95 -18.00
C GLU A 130 -5.89 -21.87 -17.99
N SER A 131 -5.33 -21.20 -16.99
CA SER A 131 -3.89 -20.98 -16.85
C SER A 131 -3.48 -20.96 -15.37
N ALA A 132 -2.17 -21.06 -15.10
CA ALA A 132 -1.65 -20.91 -13.74
C ALA A 132 -2.01 -19.52 -13.14
N LEU A 133 -2.01 -18.47 -13.95
CA LEU A 133 -2.40 -17.12 -13.53
C LEU A 133 -3.90 -17.00 -13.24
N THR A 134 -4.76 -17.64 -14.03
CA THR A 134 -6.20 -17.70 -13.78
C THR A 134 -6.47 -18.43 -12.47
N ALA A 135 -5.84 -19.59 -12.26
CA ALA A 135 -5.94 -20.34 -11.02
C ALA A 135 -5.47 -19.51 -9.81
N VAL A 136 -4.36 -18.78 -9.91
CA VAL A 136 -3.92 -17.88 -8.83
C VAL A 136 -4.96 -16.78 -8.57
N THR A 137 -5.50 -16.15 -9.62
CA THR A 137 -6.50 -15.08 -9.47
C THR A 137 -7.78 -15.58 -8.80
N GLU A 138 -8.26 -16.77 -9.17
CA GLU A 138 -9.42 -17.40 -8.51
C GLU A 138 -9.11 -17.78 -7.06
N ARG A 139 -7.89 -18.22 -6.75
CA ARG A 139 -7.46 -18.49 -5.37
C ARG A 139 -7.40 -17.23 -4.52
N VAL A 140 -7.06 -16.07 -5.09
CA VAL A 140 -7.16 -14.79 -4.36
C VAL A 140 -8.58 -14.55 -3.85
N ALA A 141 -9.60 -14.83 -4.67
CA ALA A 141 -10.99 -14.73 -4.25
C ALA A 141 -11.45 -15.87 -3.34
N ALA A 142 -11.17 -17.12 -3.70
CA ALA A 142 -11.63 -18.29 -2.97
C ALA A 142 -10.98 -18.40 -1.58
N GLU A 143 -9.66 -18.33 -1.53
CA GLU A 143 -8.81 -18.53 -0.34
C GLU A 143 -8.41 -17.22 0.34
N GLN A 144 -8.85 -16.07 -0.18
CA GLN A 144 -8.58 -14.74 0.38
C GLN A 144 -7.09 -14.41 0.43
N TRP A 145 -6.32 -14.76 -0.60
CA TRP A 145 -4.86 -14.57 -0.60
C TRP A 145 -4.45 -13.11 -0.47
N LEU A 146 -3.52 -12.84 0.45
CA LEU A 146 -2.87 -11.53 0.57
C LEU A 146 -1.70 -11.43 -0.40
N LEU A 147 -1.76 -10.44 -1.28
CA LEU A 147 -0.74 -10.19 -2.32
C LEU A 147 0.25 -9.10 -1.90
N ALA A 148 1.54 -9.40 -1.98
CA ALA A 148 2.62 -8.43 -1.84
C ALA A 148 3.30 -8.13 -3.19
N SER A 149 4.15 -7.11 -3.21
CA SER A 149 4.86 -6.66 -4.40
C SER A 149 6.36 -6.52 -4.12
N SER A 150 7.18 -7.01 -5.04
CA SER A 150 8.64 -6.82 -5.03
C SER A 150 9.09 -6.07 -6.29
N THR A 151 8.88 -4.75 -6.27
CA THR A 151 9.23 -3.84 -7.37
C THR A 151 10.54 -3.10 -7.13
N THR A 152 10.87 -2.79 -5.88
CA THR A 152 12.07 -2.03 -5.53
C THR A 152 13.27 -2.96 -5.38
N GLU A 153 14.44 -2.54 -5.87
CA GLU A 153 15.68 -3.31 -5.77
C GLU A 153 16.81 -2.46 -5.19
N LYS A 154 17.78 -3.12 -4.55
CA LYS A 154 19.04 -2.46 -4.20
C LYS A 154 19.77 -2.06 -5.48
N ASN A 155 20.54 -0.97 -5.42
CA ASN A 155 21.44 -0.51 -6.49
C ASN A 155 20.80 0.00 -7.79
N ILE A 156 19.47 -0.01 -7.97
CA ILE A 156 18.80 0.63 -9.13
C ILE A 156 18.36 2.08 -8.85
N GLY A 157 18.81 2.65 -7.72
CA GLY A 157 18.45 4.01 -7.32
C GLY A 157 16.93 4.22 -7.19
N GLY A 158 16.17 3.14 -6.93
CA GLY A 158 14.71 3.08 -6.89
C GLY A 158 14.00 3.68 -8.11
N ASP A 159 14.56 3.47 -9.30
CA ASP A 159 13.86 3.62 -10.57
C ASP A 159 13.02 2.37 -10.86
N THR A 160 11.70 2.45 -10.63
CA THR A 160 10.77 1.31 -10.78
C THR A 160 10.57 0.87 -12.24
N ARG A 161 11.10 1.63 -13.20
CA ARG A 161 11.07 1.33 -14.64
C ARG A 161 12.28 0.57 -15.13
N THR A 162 13.16 0.15 -14.22
CA THR A 162 14.32 -0.68 -14.51
C THR A 162 14.44 -1.83 -13.52
N SER A 163 15.03 -2.95 -13.94
CA SER A 163 15.25 -4.13 -13.08
C SER A 163 16.65 -4.70 -13.27
N SER A 164 17.31 -5.04 -12.16
CA SER A 164 18.53 -5.86 -12.14
C SER A 164 18.21 -7.35 -12.05
N CYS A 165 17.07 -7.70 -11.45
CA CYS A 165 16.46 -9.03 -11.50
C CYS A 165 16.05 -9.39 -12.95
N ALA A 166 16.22 -10.65 -13.36
CA ALA A 166 15.77 -11.17 -14.65
C ALA A 166 15.09 -12.52 -14.47
N VAL A 167 14.15 -12.83 -15.37
CA VAL A 167 13.58 -14.17 -15.49
C VAL A 167 14.62 -15.09 -16.15
N VAL A 168 14.98 -16.17 -15.49
CA VAL A 168 15.92 -17.19 -16.01
C VAL A 168 15.14 -18.46 -16.31
N GLU A 169 15.12 -18.90 -17.56
CA GLU A 169 14.52 -20.19 -17.94
C GLU A 169 15.43 -21.34 -17.50
N ASN A 170 14.85 -22.37 -16.89
CA ASN A 170 15.60 -23.54 -16.38
C ASN A 170 15.64 -24.71 -17.38
N GLY A 171 14.93 -24.61 -18.51
CA GLY A 171 14.88 -25.65 -19.55
C GLY A 171 13.91 -26.81 -19.28
N ASP A 172 13.21 -26.81 -18.15
CA ASP A 172 12.22 -27.82 -17.74
C ASP A 172 10.78 -27.29 -17.68
N GLY A 173 10.54 -26.12 -18.30
CA GLY A 173 9.25 -25.40 -18.24
C GLY A 173 9.11 -24.50 -17.01
N THR A 174 10.12 -24.41 -16.15
CA THR A 174 10.15 -23.45 -15.03
C THR A 174 11.06 -22.26 -15.30
N VAL A 175 10.80 -21.19 -14.56
CA VAL A 175 11.60 -19.97 -14.54
C VAL A 175 11.98 -19.58 -13.12
N THR A 176 13.15 -18.97 -12.97
CA THR A 176 13.67 -18.48 -11.68
C THR A 176 13.84 -16.97 -11.71
N VAL A 177 13.48 -16.29 -10.61
CA VAL A 177 13.80 -14.88 -10.35
C VAL A 177 14.52 -14.74 -9.03
N CYS A 178 15.59 -13.94 -9.02
CA CYS A 178 16.36 -13.60 -7.82
C CYS A 178 16.42 -12.08 -7.67
N LYS A 179 15.99 -11.57 -6.52
CA LYS A 179 15.88 -10.13 -6.29
C LYS A 179 16.35 -9.74 -4.89
N SER A 180 17.31 -8.82 -4.83
CA SER A 180 17.69 -8.13 -3.61
C SER A 180 16.81 -6.90 -3.40
N ALA A 181 15.82 -7.02 -2.51
CA ALA A 181 14.84 -5.98 -2.25
C ALA A 181 15.14 -5.29 -0.90
N PRO A 182 15.31 -3.94 -0.87
CA PRO A 182 15.55 -3.23 0.38
C PRO A 182 14.31 -3.21 1.28
N VAL A 183 13.12 -3.29 0.68
CA VAL A 183 11.82 -3.34 1.37
C VAL A 183 10.85 -4.21 0.57
N ILE A 184 10.19 -5.15 1.23
CA ILE A 184 8.99 -5.82 0.75
C ILE A 184 7.99 -5.79 1.92
N SER A 185 7.00 -4.90 1.81
CA SER A 185 5.94 -4.76 2.82
C SER A 185 5.24 -6.10 3.05
N TYR A 186 5.11 -6.48 4.33
CA TYR A 186 4.39 -7.64 4.82
C TYR A 186 4.72 -8.97 4.12
N ALA A 187 5.92 -9.10 3.54
CA ALA A 187 6.32 -10.25 2.71
C ALA A 187 6.11 -11.61 3.41
N ARG A 188 6.44 -11.71 4.69
CA ARG A 188 6.30 -12.95 5.49
C ARG A 188 4.84 -13.40 5.64
N TYR A 189 3.90 -12.46 5.55
CA TYR A 189 2.47 -12.68 5.74
C TYR A 189 1.68 -12.76 4.43
N ALA A 190 2.34 -12.50 3.30
CA ALA A 190 1.74 -12.63 1.97
C ALA A 190 1.63 -14.11 1.57
N ASP A 191 0.59 -14.41 0.78
CA ASP A 191 0.35 -15.73 0.18
C ASP A 191 0.96 -15.82 -1.23
N ALA A 192 1.19 -14.68 -1.88
CA ALA A 192 1.98 -14.57 -3.09
C ALA A 192 2.68 -13.20 -3.18
N ILE A 193 3.81 -13.15 -3.89
CA ILE A 193 4.53 -11.92 -4.19
C ILE A 193 4.58 -11.75 -5.71
N LEU A 194 4.15 -10.59 -6.20
CA LEU A 194 4.30 -10.20 -7.60
C LEU A 194 5.67 -9.51 -7.77
N VAL A 195 6.56 -10.13 -8.53
CA VAL A 195 7.96 -9.74 -8.69
C VAL A 195 8.15 -9.13 -10.08
N THR A 196 8.58 -7.87 -10.15
CA THR A 196 9.03 -7.32 -11.44
C THR A 196 10.39 -7.90 -11.79
N ALA A 197 10.63 -8.23 -13.05
CA ALA A 197 11.92 -8.74 -13.50
C ALA A 197 12.14 -8.32 -14.95
N ARG A 198 13.40 -8.23 -15.42
CA ARG A 198 13.67 -8.18 -16.86
C ARG A 198 13.15 -9.45 -17.52
N ARG A 199 12.67 -9.34 -18.77
CA ARG A 199 12.09 -10.46 -19.51
C ARG A 199 13.02 -11.67 -19.61
N HIS A 200 14.33 -11.43 -19.75
CA HIS A 200 15.38 -12.44 -19.72
C HIS A 200 16.73 -11.77 -19.37
N PRO A 201 17.83 -12.52 -19.12
CA PRO A 201 19.09 -11.94 -18.65
C PRO A 201 19.66 -10.86 -19.58
N GLU A 202 19.61 -11.11 -20.89
CA GLU A 202 20.10 -10.22 -21.95
C GLU A 202 19.14 -9.07 -22.33
N ALA A 203 17.94 -9.02 -21.75
CA ALA A 203 16.97 -7.98 -22.09
C ALA A 203 17.42 -6.62 -21.54
N PRO A 204 17.08 -5.49 -22.20
CA PRO A 204 17.30 -4.16 -21.64
C PRO A 204 16.70 -4.02 -20.25
N SER A 205 17.30 -3.21 -19.38
CA SER A 205 16.82 -3.03 -18.00
C SER A 205 15.38 -2.54 -17.90
N SER A 206 14.89 -1.85 -18.92
CA SER A 206 13.52 -1.34 -19.04
C SER A 206 12.50 -2.35 -19.58
N GLU A 207 12.96 -3.47 -20.15
CA GLU A 207 12.07 -4.51 -20.69
C GLU A 207 11.69 -5.49 -19.59
N GLN A 208 10.72 -5.07 -18.78
CA GLN A 208 10.28 -5.78 -17.59
C GLN A 208 9.00 -6.58 -17.84
N VAL A 209 8.82 -7.64 -17.06
CA VAL A 209 7.61 -8.46 -16.91
C VAL A 209 7.24 -8.55 -15.43
N LEU A 210 6.05 -9.06 -15.14
CA LEU A 210 5.59 -9.35 -13.78
C LEU A 210 5.47 -10.86 -13.60
N VAL A 211 6.10 -11.40 -12.56
CA VAL A 211 6.08 -12.83 -12.22
C VAL A 211 5.29 -13.02 -10.93
N VAL A 212 4.30 -13.92 -10.95
CA VAL A 212 3.52 -14.24 -9.76
C VAL A 212 4.17 -15.42 -9.04
N ALA A 213 4.69 -15.18 -7.83
CA ALA A 213 5.34 -16.20 -7.02
C ALA A 213 4.47 -16.56 -5.80
N PRO A 214 3.75 -17.70 -5.80
CA PRO A 214 3.06 -18.19 -4.61
C PRO A 214 4.05 -18.48 -3.47
N LYS A 215 3.58 -18.39 -2.22
CA LYS A 215 4.40 -18.61 -1.01
C LYS A 215 5.14 -19.96 -1.01
N SER A 216 4.52 -21.01 -1.56
CA SER A 216 5.15 -22.34 -1.67
C SER A 216 6.36 -22.38 -2.60
N ALA A 217 6.49 -21.42 -3.51
CA ALA A 217 7.59 -21.28 -4.46
C ALA A 217 8.63 -20.23 -4.03
N LEU A 218 8.39 -19.54 -2.91
CA LEU A 218 9.21 -18.43 -2.43
C LEU A 218 10.21 -18.88 -1.39
N LYS A 219 11.45 -18.42 -1.57
CA LYS A 219 12.48 -18.38 -0.53
C LYS A 219 12.76 -16.91 -0.20
N LEU A 220 12.64 -16.56 1.08
CA LEU A 220 12.81 -15.20 1.59
C LEU A 220 13.86 -15.19 2.70
N ASP A 221 15.06 -14.72 2.38
CA ASP A 221 16.12 -14.54 3.36
C ASP A 221 16.09 -13.09 3.88
N ARG A 222 15.61 -12.89 5.11
CA ARG A 222 15.47 -11.56 5.75
C ARG A 222 16.86 -10.91 5.88
N THR A 223 17.02 -9.72 5.29
CA THR A 223 18.28 -8.96 5.34
C THR A 223 18.24 -7.80 6.32
N THR A 224 17.10 -7.12 6.46
CA THR A 224 16.97 -5.95 7.34
C THR A 224 15.61 -5.94 8.05
N PRO A 225 15.55 -5.70 9.38
CA PRO A 225 14.30 -5.54 10.09
C PRO A 225 13.61 -4.20 9.74
N TRP A 226 12.30 -4.11 10.02
CA TRP A 226 11.53 -2.88 9.86
C TRP A 226 11.32 -2.18 11.22
N ASP A 227 12.28 -1.36 11.63
CA ASP A 227 12.12 -0.44 12.76
C ASP A 227 12.00 1.00 12.24
N ALA A 228 10.78 1.38 11.87
CA ALA A 228 10.48 2.65 11.22
C ALA A 228 9.78 3.65 12.15
N LEU A 229 9.84 4.94 11.79
CA LEU A 229 9.17 6.01 12.54
C LEU A 229 7.65 5.80 12.61
N GLY A 230 7.01 5.55 11.47
CA GLY A 230 5.57 5.31 11.33
C GLY A 230 5.31 4.16 10.36
N LEU A 231 4.05 3.83 10.15
CA LEU A 231 3.60 2.68 9.38
C LEU A 231 4.29 1.39 9.86
N ARG A 232 4.48 1.28 11.18
CA ARG A 232 5.28 0.23 11.80
C ARG A 232 4.69 -1.16 11.56
N GLY A 233 3.37 -1.25 11.42
CA GLY A 233 2.69 -2.50 11.15
C GLY A 233 2.76 -3.00 9.71
N THR A 234 3.31 -2.23 8.76
CA THR A 234 3.50 -2.71 7.38
C THR A 234 4.62 -3.76 7.29
N MET A 235 5.50 -3.83 8.29
CA MET A 235 6.60 -4.80 8.33
C MET A 235 7.39 -4.80 7.01
N SER A 236 7.81 -3.62 6.54
CA SER A 236 8.50 -3.43 5.25
C SER A 236 9.98 -3.82 5.32
N GLU A 237 10.22 -5.07 5.68
CA GLU A 237 11.54 -5.67 5.88
C GLU A 237 12.28 -5.85 4.55
N GLY A 238 13.62 -5.90 4.62
CA GLY A 238 14.45 -6.20 3.45
C GLY A 238 14.65 -7.70 3.26
N PHE A 239 14.75 -8.16 2.01
CA PHE A 239 14.89 -9.59 1.68
C PHE A 239 15.84 -9.82 0.49
N GLU A 240 16.58 -10.92 0.53
CA GLU A 240 16.95 -11.63 -0.69
C GLU A 240 15.81 -12.58 -1.03
N LEU A 241 15.15 -12.32 -2.16
CA LEU A 241 14.01 -13.09 -2.66
C LEU A 241 14.49 -14.00 -3.79
N GLU A 242 14.14 -15.28 -3.71
CA GLU A 242 14.29 -16.25 -4.80
C GLU A 242 12.95 -16.95 -5.00
N ALA A 243 12.55 -17.13 -6.26
CA ALA A 243 11.35 -17.90 -6.60
C ALA A 243 11.56 -18.69 -7.88
N THR A 244 11.14 -19.96 -7.87
CA THR A 244 11.08 -20.82 -9.06
C THR A 244 9.64 -21.26 -9.28
N VAL A 245 9.09 -20.91 -10.44
CA VAL A 245 7.68 -21.16 -10.80
C VAL A 245 7.57 -21.71 -12.22
N SER A 246 6.44 -22.28 -12.61
CA SER A 246 6.16 -22.57 -14.02
C SER A 246 6.24 -21.28 -14.84
N ALA A 247 6.73 -21.36 -16.09
CA ALA A 247 6.75 -20.23 -17.02
C ALA A 247 5.37 -19.57 -17.20
N ASP A 248 4.28 -20.33 -17.02
CA ASP A 248 2.90 -19.84 -17.07
C ASP A 248 2.53 -18.88 -15.92
N HIS A 249 3.41 -18.64 -14.95
CA HIS A 249 3.23 -17.60 -13.91
C HIS A 249 3.81 -16.23 -14.31
N VAL A 250 4.42 -16.12 -15.49
CA VAL A 250 4.88 -14.85 -16.06
C VAL A 250 3.73 -14.21 -16.81
N LEU A 251 3.36 -12.97 -16.47
CA LEU A 251 2.33 -12.25 -17.20
C LEU A 251 2.78 -12.04 -18.66
N PRO A 252 1.90 -12.30 -19.65
CA PRO A 252 2.27 -12.20 -21.06
C PRO A 252 2.48 -10.74 -21.51
N VAL A 253 1.90 -9.79 -20.78
CA VAL A 253 1.97 -8.35 -21.02
C VAL A 253 3.26 -7.78 -20.40
N ASP A 254 3.89 -6.83 -21.08
CA ASP A 254 5.04 -6.12 -20.53
C ASP A 254 4.64 -5.26 -19.31
N PHE A 255 5.57 -5.11 -18.37
CA PHE A 255 5.34 -4.35 -17.16
C PHE A 255 5.10 -2.86 -17.42
N ALA A 256 5.56 -2.30 -18.55
CA ALA A 256 5.31 -0.90 -18.87
C ALA A 256 3.82 -0.63 -19.04
N THR A 257 3.16 -1.51 -19.79
CA THR A 257 1.72 -1.52 -20.05
C THR A 257 0.93 -1.80 -18.77
N ILE A 258 1.33 -2.81 -17.98
CA ILE A 258 0.70 -3.08 -16.67
C ILE A 258 0.81 -1.86 -15.76
N SER A 259 1.98 -1.22 -15.74
CA SER A 259 2.26 -0.06 -14.91
C SER A 259 1.43 1.15 -15.32
N SER A 260 1.37 1.51 -16.60
CA SER A 260 0.62 2.69 -17.08
C SER A 260 -0.89 2.48 -16.98
N HIS A 261 -1.37 1.30 -17.36
CA HIS A 261 -2.81 1.04 -17.45
C HIS A 261 -3.45 0.71 -16.11
N THR A 262 -2.68 0.26 -15.11
CA THR A 262 -3.27 -0.25 -13.87
C THR A 262 -2.45 0.07 -12.65
N MET A 263 -1.20 -0.41 -12.54
CA MET A 263 -0.48 -0.36 -11.26
C MET A 263 -0.28 1.07 -10.76
N LEU A 264 0.15 1.99 -11.61
CA LEU A 264 0.40 3.39 -11.24
C LEU A 264 -0.89 4.13 -10.86
N PRO A 265 -1.94 4.20 -11.72
CA PRO A 265 -3.17 4.89 -11.35
C PRO A 265 -3.88 4.27 -10.15
N ALA A 266 -3.94 2.93 -10.06
CA ALA A 266 -4.53 2.25 -8.92
C ALA A 266 -3.75 2.55 -7.63
N SER A 267 -2.43 2.39 -7.63
CA SER A 267 -1.63 2.64 -6.41
C SER A 267 -1.76 4.09 -5.95
N HIS A 268 -1.70 5.05 -6.87
CA HIS A 268 -1.80 6.46 -6.49
C HIS A 268 -3.18 6.83 -5.95
N THR A 269 -4.26 6.29 -6.49
CA THR A 269 -5.64 6.53 -5.99
C THR A 269 -5.90 5.84 -4.65
N LEU A 270 -5.46 4.60 -4.50
CA LEU A 270 -5.59 3.82 -3.26
C LEU A 270 -4.76 4.44 -2.12
N TRP A 271 -3.49 4.79 -2.37
CA TRP A 271 -2.65 5.46 -1.37
C TRP A 271 -3.18 6.83 -0.98
N ALA A 272 -3.58 7.65 -1.96
CA ALA A 272 -4.13 8.97 -1.69
C ALA A 272 -5.42 8.89 -0.84
N SER A 273 -6.24 7.85 -1.03
CA SER A 273 -7.43 7.60 -0.21
C SER A 273 -7.07 7.19 1.23
N SER A 274 -6.04 6.36 1.41
CA SER A 274 -5.50 6.03 2.75
C SER A 274 -5.05 7.30 3.49
N TRP A 275 -4.30 8.17 2.80
CA TRP A 275 -3.78 9.41 3.37
C TRP A 275 -4.88 10.42 3.63
N LEU A 276 -5.91 10.48 2.79
CA LEU A 276 -7.09 11.31 3.04
C LEU A 276 -7.79 10.87 4.32
N GLY A 277 -7.97 9.56 4.54
CA GLY A 277 -8.52 9.03 5.78
C GLY A 277 -7.74 9.48 7.01
N LEU A 278 -6.41 9.40 6.93
CA LEU A 278 -5.51 9.86 7.99
C LEU A 278 -5.66 11.36 8.27
N ALA A 279 -5.65 12.19 7.21
CA ALA A 279 -5.81 13.64 7.30
C ALA A 279 -7.18 14.04 7.86
N SER A 280 -8.25 13.39 7.40
CA SER A 280 -9.61 13.62 7.89
C SER A 280 -9.75 13.28 9.37
N ALA A 281 -9.18 12.16 9.83
CA ALA A 281 -9.21 11.81 11.24
C ALA A 281 -8.48 12.83 12.12
N ALA A 282 -7.33 13.35 11.66
CA ALA A 282 -6.60 14.40 12.37
C ALA A 282 -7.38 15.72 12.42
N GLY A 283 -7.97 16.15 11.29
CA GLY A 283 -8.84 17.33 11.22
C GLY A 283 -10.08 17.21 12.11
N ASP A 284 -10.73 16.04 12.11
CA ASP A 284 -11.87 15.74 12.98
C ASP A 284 -11.51 15.84 14.47
N LEU A 285 -10.31 15.38 14.85
CA LEU A 285 -9.83 15.48 16.23
C LEU A 285 -9.56 16.94 16.63
N ALA A 286 -8.90 17.71 15.77
CA ALA A 286 -8.65 19.13 15.98
C ALA A 286 -9.97 19.92 16.11
N ARG A 287 -10.95 19.62 15.25
CA ARG A 287 -12.31 20.19 15.32
C ARG A 287 -12.99 19.87 16.64
N LYS A 288 -12.99 18.61 17.07
CA LYS A 288 -13.57 18.19 18.36
C LYS A 288 -12.90 18.90 19.54
N PHE A 289 -11.58 19.10 19.49
CA PHE A 289 -10.84 19.81 20.52
C PHE A 289 -11.26 21.28 20.65
N VAL A 290 -11.32 22.00 19.52
CA VAL A 290 -11.76 23.41 19.49
C VAL A 290 -13.22 23.55 19.91
N GLN A 291 -14.11 22.65 19.46
CA GLN A 291 -15.52 22.63 19.88
C GLN A 291 -15.67 22.45 21.39
N LYS A 292 -14.87 21.57 22.01
CA LYS A 292 -14.86 21.39 23.46
C LYS A 292 -14.43 22.68 24.18
N LYS A 293 -13.44 23.40 23.67
CA LYS A 293 -13.01 24.70 24.22
C LYS A 293 -14.07 25.78 24.07
N ALA A 294 -14.70 25.88 22.90
CA ALA A 294 -15.80 26.83 22.66
C ALA A 294 -16.96 26.66 23.64
N ARG A 295 -17.33 25.41 23.97
CA ARG A 295 -18.38 25.12 24.96
C ARG A 295 -17.99 25.53 26.38
N ALA A 296 -16.69 25.56 26.70
CA ALA A 296 -16.19 25.95 28.01
C ALA A 296 -16.08 27.48 28.20
N THR A 297 -15.95 28.23 27.09
CA THR A 297 -15.87 29.70 27.07
C THR A 297 -16.86 30.30 26.06
N PRO A 298 -18.19 30.25 26.34
CA PRO A 298 -19.20 30.73 25.40
C PRO A 298 -19.03 32.23 25.08
N GLY A 299 -19.14 32.60 23.81
CA GLY A 299 -19.02 33.99 23.34
C GLY A 299 -17.59 34.44 23.03
N GLU A 300 -16.58 33.64 23.38
CA GLU A 300 -15.19 33.88 23.02
C GLU A 300 -14.75 32.95 21.90
N LEU A 301 -13.93 33.46 20.97
CA LEU A 301 -13.32 32.63 19.93
C LEU A 301 -12.14 31.86 20.55
N PRO A 302 -12.18 30.51 20.62
CA PRO A 302 -11.13 29.76 21.28
C PRO A 302 -9.79 29.89 20.54
N PRO A 303 -8.66 29.81 21.26
CA PRO A 303 -7.36 29.61 20.64
C PRO A 303 -7.40 28.41 19.68
N GLY A 304 -6.88 28.59 18.47
CA GLY A 304 -6.86 27.57 17.42
C GLY A 304 -8.07 27.59 16.47
N ALA A 305 -9.13 28.37 16.72
CA ALA A 305 -10.30 28.40 15.84
C ALA A 305 -10.02 28.95 14.43
N LEU A 306 -9.18 29.99 14.31
CA LEU A 306 -8.75 30.50 12.99
C LEU A 306 -7.92 29.46 12.23
N ARG A 307 -6.98 28.81 12.92
CA ARG A 307 -6.18 27.71 12.35
C ARG A 307 -7.02 26.51 11.94
N LEU A 308 -8.10 26.23 12.66
CA LEU A 308 -9.04 25.18 12.27
C LEU A 308 -9.74 25.54 10.95
N ALA A 309 -10.10 26.81 10.74
CA ALA A 309 -10.66 27.25 9.46
C ALA A 309 -9.64 27.14 8.31
N GLU A 310 -8.37 27.47 8.56
CA GLU A 310 -7.27 27.28 7.60
C GLU A 310 -7.04 25.79 7.28
N LEU A 311 -7.04 24.93 8.30
CA LEU A 311 -6.91 23.48 8.14
C LEU A 311 -8.05 22.91 7.27
N GLU A 312 -9.28 23.38 7.47
CA GLU A 312 -10.44 22.93 6.69
C GLU A 312 -10.29 23.24 5.19
N ILE A 313 -9.67 24.38 4.83
CA ILE A 313 -9.37 24.71 3.43
C ILE A 313 -8.44 23.67 2.80
N GLU A 314 -7.39 23.28 3.52
CA GLU A 314 -6.42 22.29 3.02
C GLU A 314 -7.01 20.87 2.99
N LEU A 315 -7.83 20.51 4.00
CA LEU A 315 -8.54 19.23 4.01
C LEU A 315 -9.57 19.12 2.88
N GLN A 316 -10.32 20.20 2.61
CA GLN A 316 -11.24 20.26 1.47
C GLN A 316 -10.48 20.14 0.15
N ARG A 317 -9.35 20.85 -0.01
CA ARG A 317 -8.47 20.73 -1.19
C ARG A 317 -8.01 19.29 -1.41
N MET A 318 -7.53 18.62 -0.36
CA MET A 318 -7.10 17.23 -0.44
C MET A 318 -8.26 16.31 -0.82
N THR A 319 -9.43 16.50 -0.22
CA THR A 319 -10.64 15.73 -0.49
C THR A 319 -11.03 15.82 -1.97
N ASP A 320 -11.09 17.02 -2.53
CA ASP A 320 -11.49 17.24 -3.93
C ASP A 320 -10.48 16.62 -4.89
N VAL A 321 -9.18 16.82 -4.65
CA VAL A 321 -8.11 16.23 -5.47
C VAL A 321 -8.21 14.70 -5.49
N VAL A 322 -8.43 14.06 -4.35
CA VAL A 322 -8.57 12.60 -4.27
C VAL A 322 -9.83 12.15 -4.99
N ARG A 323 -11.01 12.69 -4.64
CA ARG A 323 -12.29 12.26 -5.21
C ARG A 323 -12.36 12.43 -6.72
N VAL A 324 -11.86 13.56 -7.24
CA VAL A 324 -11.83 13.81 -8.68
C VAL A 324 -10.91 12.82 -9.39
N ASN A 325 -9.74 12.50 -8.84
CA ASN A 325 -8.82 11.57 -9.51
C ASN A 325 -9.25 10.10 -9.38
N VAL A 326 -9.93 9.71 -8.29
CA VAL A 326 -10.58 8.40 -8.18
C VAL A 326 -11.62 8.23 -9.29
N ARG A 327 -12.50 9.22 -9.48
CA ARG A 327 -13.48 9.22 -10.60
C ARG A 327 -12.80 9.24 -11.96
N ARG A 328 -11.78 10.07 -12.14
CA ARG A 328 -10.99 10.12 -13.38
C ARG A 328 -10.44 8.76 -13.77
N PHE A 329 -9.93 7.97 -12.82
CA PHE A 329 -9.45 6.63 -13.12
C PHE A 329 -10.61 5.66 -13.37
N ALA A 330 -11.67 5.70 -12.56
CA ALA A 330 -12.84 4.85 -12.74
C ALA A 330 -13.51 5.05 -14.12
N ASP A 331 -13.73 6.29 -14.53
CA ASP A 331 -14.42 6.65 -15.78
C ASP A 331 -13.58 6.30 -17.03
N GLN A 332 -12.26 6.17 -16.88
CA GLN A 332 -11.32 5.87 -17.96
C GLN A 332 -10.78 4.45 -17.86
N ALA A 333 -11.38 3.61 -17.01
CA ALA A 333 -10.87 2.29 -16.68
C ALA A 333 -10.71 1.40 -17.93
N ASP A 334 -11.54 1.56 -18.96
CA ASP A 334 -11.48 0.71 -20.16
C ASP A 334 -10.83 1.40 -21.38
N ASP A 335 -10.44 2.68 -21.27
CA ASP A 335 -9.79 3.41 -22.35
C ASP A 335 -8.26 3.34 -22.22
N VAL A 336 -7.67 2.28 -22.77
CA VAL A 336 -6.21 2.08 -22.78
C VAL A 336 -5.44 3.22 -23.45
N SER A 337 -6.07 3.96 -24.38
CA SER A 337 -5.42 5.09 -25.06
C SER A 337 -5.25 6.27 -24.10
N VAL A 338 -6.23 6.50 -23.23
CA VAL A 338 -6.16 7.51 -22.18
C VAL A 338 -5.23 7.06 -21.08
N LEU A 339 -5.34 5.83 -20.59
CA LEU A 339 -4.52 5.30 -19.51
C LEU A 339 -3.02 5.26 -19.87
N GLY A 340 -2.69 4.94 -21.13
CA GLY A 340 -1.33 4.96 -21.67
C GLY A 340 -0.80 6.36 -21.99
N SER A 341 -1.64 7.40 -21.88
CA SER A 341 -1.27 8.76 -22.29
C SER A 341 -0.40 9.48 -21.26
N MET A 342 0.51 10.34 -21.74
CA MET A 342 1.33 11.19 -20.87
C MET A 342 0.51 12.14 -19.98
N PRO A 343 -0.56 12.81 -20.47
CA PRO A 343 -1.42 13.64 -19.61
C PRO A 343 -2.03 12.88 -18.43
N PHE A 344 -2.47 11.64 -18.64
CA PHE A 344 -3.03 10.82 -17.57
C PHE A 344 -1.96 10.41 -16.54
N ALA A 345 -0.79 9.97 -17.00
CA ALA A 345 0.34 9.66 -16.12
C ALA A 345 0.78 10.89 -15.28
N ILE A 346 0.84 12.08 -15.90
CA ILE A 346 1.12 13.34 -15.21
C ILE A 346 0.08 13.61 -14.12
N ALA A 347 -1.21 13.45 -14.42
CA ALA A 347 -2.28 13.66 -13.46
C ALA A 347 -2.17 12.73 -12.24
N MET A 348 -1.90 11.44 -12.48
CA MET A 348 -1.72 10.47 -11.39
C MET A 348 -0.47 10.80 -10.56
N ASN A 349 0.63 11.20 -11.20
CA ASN A 349 1.83 11.65 -10.48
C ASN A 349 1.54 12.88 -9.60
N THR A 350 0.81 13.87 -10.14
CA THR A 350 0.38 15.05 -9.40
C THR A 350 -0.50 14.69 -8.21
N LEU A 351 -1.45 13.75 -8.37
CA LEU A 351 -2.26 13.24 -7.26
C LEU A 351 -1.37 12.73 -6.11
N LYS A 352 -0.44 11.81 -6.41
CA LYS A 352 0.45 11.22 -5.39
C LYS A 352 1.26 12.30 -4.68
N VAL A 353 1.97 13.15 -5.42
CA VAL A 353 2.86 14.15 -4.83
C VAL A 353 2.07 15.13 -3.95
N SER A 354 0.99 15.71 -4.49
CA SER A 354 0.17 16.69 -3.75
C SER A 354 -0.44 16.11 -2.47
N THR A 355 -1.04 14.93 -2.54
CA THR A 355 -1.69 14.31 -1.37
C THR A 355 -0.69 13.83 -0.33
N SER A 356 0.50 13.39 -0.75
CA SER A 356 1.59 13.02 0.17
C SER A 356 2.13 14.22 0.97
N GLU A 357 2.08 15.43 0.42
CA GLU A 357 2.51 16.65 1.09
C GLU A 357 1.39 17.23 1.97
N LEU A 358 0.17 17.23 1.46
CA LEU A 358 -1.02 17.71 2.18
C LEU A 358 -1.27 16.92 3.45
N VAL A 359 -1.16 15.58 3.44
CA VAL A 359 -1.38 14.77 4.64
C VAL A 359 -0.40 15.16 5.77
N ARG A 360 0.87 15.40 5.45
CA ARG A 360 1.88 15.82 6.43
C ARG A 360 1.55 17.20 6.99
N GLN A 361 1.13 18.13 6.13
CA GLN A 361 0.73 19.48 6.54
C GLN A 361 -0.50 19.43 7.45
N ILE A 362 -1.60 18.81 6.99
CA ILE A 362 -2.88 18.77 7.71
C ILE A 362 -2.71 18.12 9.09
N VAL A 363 -1.97 17.01 9.18
CA VAL A 363 -1.72 16.34 10.47
C VAL A 363 -0.86 17.22 11.39
N GLY A 364 0.17 17.89 10.85
CA GLY A 364 0.98 18.84 11.62
C GLY A 364 0.17 20.04 12.14
N ASP A 365 -0.69 20.61 11.30
CA ASP A 365 -1.56 21.72 11.66
C ASP A 365 -2.59 21.29 12.72
N ALA A 366 -3.14 20.08 12.61
CA ALA A 366 -4.02 19.50 13.62
C ALA A 366 -3.32 19.38 14.99
N MET A 367 -2.05 18.96 15.02
CA MET A 367 -1.27 18.91 16.26
C MET A 367 -1.08 20.28 16.88
N VAL A 368 -0.78 21.29 16.06
CA VAL A 368 -0.62 22.67 16.51
C VAL A 368 -1.92 23.23 17.09
N ILE A 369 -3.08 22.89 16.52
CA ILE A 369 -4.41 23.27 17.03
C ILE A 369 -4.70 22.61 18.39
N VAL A 370 -4.40 21.32 18.53
CA VAL A 370 -4.64 20.56 19.76
C VAL A 370 -3.62 20.90 20.86
N GLY A 371 -2.40 21.29 20.47
CA GLY A 371 -1.30 21.63 21.37
C GLY A 371 -0.65 20.41 22.02
N ILE A 372 -0.05 20.61 23.20
CA ILE A 372 0.79 19.60 23.89
C ILE A 372 0.08 18.26 24.12
N ALA A 373 -1.25 18.25 24.25
CA ALA A 373 -2.04 17.03 24.40
C ALA A 373 -1.92 16.08 23.19
N SER A 374 -1.67 16.62 21.99
CA SER A 374 -1.47 15.84 20.77
C SER A 374 -0.11 15.14 20.70
N TYR A 375 0.88 15.65 21.43
CA TYR A 375 2.25 15.15 21.41
C TYR A 375 2.44 13.88 22.26
N SER A 376 1.51 13.60 23.18
CA SER A 376 1.52 12.33 23.92
C SER A 376 1.29 11.15 22.97
N ASN A 377 1.99 10.03 23.18
CA ASN A 377 1.72 8.77 22.47
C ASN A 377 0.37 8.14 22.84
N THR A 378 -0.30 8.64 23.88
CA THR A 378 -1.52 8.06 24.42
C THR A 378 -2.55 9.13 24.75
N GLY A 379 -3.81 8.69 24.89
CA GLY A 379 -4.91 9.53 25.34
C GLY A 379 -5.79 10.04 24.21
N PRO A 380 -6.94 10.64 24.55
CA PRO A 380 -8.02 10.90 23.62
C PRO A 380 -7.74 12.01 22.60
N TRP A 381 -6.63 12.74 22.76
CA TRP A 381 -6.22 13.84 21.87
C TRP A 381 -4.90 13.56 21.17
N SER A 382 -4.33 12.35 21.32
CA SER A 382 -3.06 11.99 20.70
C SER A 382 -3.14 12.04 19.18
N LEU A 383 -2.12 12.63 18.56
CA LEU A 383 -1.85 12.57 17.13
C LEU A 383 -0.44 12.03 16.84
N ALA A 384 0.23 11.44 17.84
CA ALA A 384 1.60 10.98 17.70
C ALA A 384 1.73 9.87 16.64
N ARG A 385 0.82 8.89 16.61
CA ARG A 385 0.80 7.88 15.52
C ARG A 385 0.46 8.53 14.18
N PRO A 386 -0.65 9.28 14.02
CA PRO A 386 -0.93 9.94 12.75
C PRO A 386 0.21 10.79 12.20
N LEU A 387 0.91 11.54 13.05
CA LEU A 387 2.08 12.32 12.65
C LEU A 387 3.17 11.44 12.06
N ARG A 388 3.53 10.36 12.76
CA ARG A 388 4.59 9.45 12.33
C ARG A 388 4.21 8.74 11.03
N ASP A 389 2.96 8.30 10.90
CA ASP A 389 2.44 7.67 9.69
C ASP A 389 2.45 8.64 8.50
N ALA A 390 2.10 9.92 8.72
CA ALA A 390 2.05 10.97 7.70
C ALA A 390 3.43 11.38 7.15
N MET A 391 4.53 10.92 7.73
CA MET A 391 5.89 11.11 7.19
C MET A 391 6.24 10.12 6.08
N GLY A 392 5.64 8.92 6.08
CA GLY A 392 5.87 7.89 5.07
C GLY A 392 5.52 8.29 3.63
N PRO A 393 4.35 8.90 3.35
CA PRO A 393 3.85 9.20 2.00
C PRO A 393 4.85 9.87 1.03
N SER A 394 5.58 10.89 1.48
CA SER A 394 6.54 11.62 0.62
C SER A 394 7.82 10.82 0.36
N LEU A 395 8.13 9.84 1.21
CA LEU A 395 9.32 9.00 1.13
C LEU A 395 9.08 7.74 0.30
N GLN A 396 7.87 7.16 0.41
CA GLN A 396 7.44 6.02 -0.40
C GLN A 396 7.35 6.44 -1.85
N VAL A 397 8.20 5.86 -2.71
CA VAL A 397 8.44 6.36 -4.08
C VAL A 397 8.74 7.86 -4.05
N ASN A 398 9.97 8.19 -3.66
CA ASN A 398 10.45 9.55 -3.41
C ASN A 398 9.87 10.61 -4.36
N ASN A 399 9.29 11.68 -3.79
CA ASN A 399 8.60 12.73 -4.55
C ASN A 399 9.47 13.37 -5.63
N ASP A 400 10.77 13.62 -5.37
CA ASP A 400 11.66 14.25 -6.36
C ASP A 400 11.81 13.39 -7.62
N ARG A 401 11.76 12.07 -7.48
CA ARG A 401 11.79 11.15 -8.64
C ARG A 401 10.51 11.24 -9.46
N ILE A 402 9.37 11.29 -8.79
CA ILE A 402 8.07 11.45 -9.46
C ILE A 402 8.01 12.82 -10.15
N LEU A 403 8.50 13.87 -9.49
CA LEU A 403 8.60 15.22 -10.06
C LEU A 403 9.54 15.27 -11.26
N LYS A 404 10.70 14.62 -11.19
CA LYS A 404 11.64 14.49 -12.32
C LYS A 404 10.97 13.80 -13.51
N ASN A 405 10.31 12.66 -13.29
CA ASN A 405 9.57 11.96 -14.34
C ASN A 405 8.46 12.84 -14.93
N THR A 406 7.69 13.51 -14.07
CA THR A 406 6.61 14.42 -14.48
C THR A 406 7.16 15.58 -15.31
N ALA A 407 8.30 16.17 -14.92
CA ALA A 407 8.95 17.23 -15.68
C ALA A 407 9.37 16.74 -17.07
N THR A 408 9.93 15.53 -17.17
CA THR A 408 10.25 14.91 -18.46
C THR A 408 9.00 14.74 -19.32
N LEU A 409 7.91 14.18 -18.77
CA LEU A 409 6.64 13.98 -19.49
C LEU A 409 6.03 15.32 -19.95
N GLN A 410 6.07 16.36 -19.11
CA GLN A 410 5.54 17.68 -19.45
C GLN A 410 6.27 18.33 -20.63
N MET A 411 7.58 18.13 -20.78
CA MET A 411 8.36 18.70 -21.89
C MET A 411 8.01 18.08 -23.26
N VAL A 412 7.54 16.83 -23.28
CA VAL A 412 7.25 16.10 -24.52
C VAL A 412 5.75 15.92 -24.80
N SER A 413 4.90 16.12 -23.79
CA SER A 413 3.44 16.03 -23.93
C SER A 413 2.90 17.15 -24.84
N ARG A 414 2.16 16.77 -25.89
CA ARG A 414 1.54 17.70 -26.85
C ARG A 414 0.02 17.84 -26.72
N GLY A 415 -0.56 17.35 -25.62
CA GLY A 415 -2.01 17.36 -25.35
C GLY A 415 -2.48 18.59 -24.56
N ARG A 416 -3.79 18.87 -24.60
CA ARG A 416 -4.44 19.83 -23.67
C ARG A 416 -4.61 19.17 -22.29
N ARG A 417 -4.53 19.99 -21.24
CA ARG A 417 -4.72 19.57 -19.83
C ARG A 417 -6.14 19.10 -19.56
#